data_AF-L1IXY9-F1
#
_entry.id   AF-L1IXY9-F1
#
_cell.length_a   1.000
_cell.length_b   1.000
_cell.length_c   1.000
_cell.angle_alpha   90.00
_cell.angle_beta   90.00
_cell.angle_gamma   90.00
#
_symmetry.space_group_name_H-M   'P 1'
#
loop_
_entity.id
_entity.type
_entity.pdbx_description
1 polymer ?
#
loop_
_entity_poly.entity_id
_entity_poly.type
_entity_poly.pdbx_seq_one_letter_code
_entity_poly.pdbx_strand_id
1 'polypeptide(L)'
;EEEDEAVAVTEEAEEEEEEEEEEEEEVMTRTDLLPIQMMKSKILNLLRGNNILVVVGETGCGKSTQLPKYLLRILGTGRGRIACTQPRRVATVSLAKRVSDELHQRVGQLVGYSIRFEEVVSDWTRIKFMTDGILIREYSAVIMDEAHERSMHTDILFGVLRKVATRRKDLKIIVTSATMDAQKFSSYFWNAPIIEVPGKTFPVEIDYTACLVEDYVERAISSVTDIHLGESEGDILVFMPGQEEASCNGVREIDYLNSTGIDVPPLEIIPVYGTLPAELQLKMFKSGRRRVIIATNIAETSLTVDGIVFVIDCGYSKIKCFDPTLGIDALLVVPESRANAKQRAGRAGRTRPGKCFRLFTEESLKLEMLEAPVPEILRSNLGNVILLLKSMNIGNLLQFDLIDNPPKENILNAMYQLWILGALNTEGSLTYLAGQEMIRFPVEPALSKLVCASRDLGLSPALCLLPFLPIRLRGPQEDYQTAHSKFFLFDSDHLTLLHIFNSWKQAGKSKSWSFFHYLQHRNLHKVR
;
A
#
# COMPACT_ATOMS: atom_id res chain seq x y z
N GLU A 1 -27.88 -51.61 -19.03
CA GLU A 1 -26.85 -51.13 -19.98
C GLU A 1 -26.74 -49.61 -19.96
N GLU A 2 -27.72 -48.81 -20.42
CA GLU A 2 -27.61 -47.33 -20.32
C GLU A 2 -27.79 -46.73 -18.90
N GLU A 3 -28.55 -47.38 -18.01
CA GLU A 3 -28.68 -46.93 -16.60
C GLU A 3 -27.47 -47.34 -15.74
N ASP A 4 -26.75 -48.39 -16.11
CA ASP A 4 -25.59 -48.86 -15.35
C ASP A 4 -24.33 -48.03 -15.67
N GLU A 5 -24.20 -47.51 -16.89
CA GLU A 5 -23.12 -46.58 -17.27
C GLU A 5 -23.28 -45.20 -16.60
N ALA A 6 -24.52 -44.73 -16.38
CA ALA A 6 -24.75 -43.43 -15.75
C ALA A 6 -24.41 -43.43 -14.25
N VAL A 7 -24.58 -44.56 -13.56
CA VAL A 7 -24.24 -44.73 -12.14
C VAL A 7 -22.73 -44.89 -11.96
N ALA A 8 -22.07 -45.64 -12.85
CA ALA A 8 -20.61 -45.80 -12.83
C ALA A 8 -19.85 -44.47 -13.03
N VAL A 9 -20.34 -43.61 -13.93
CA VAL A 9 -19.71 -42.28 -14.17
C VAL A 9 -19.92 -41.33 -12.99
N THR A 10 -21.00 -41.47 -12.22
CA THR A 10 -21.19 -40.68 -10.99
C THR A 10 -20.38 -41.20 -9.81
N GLU A 11 -20.19 -42.51 -9.69
CA GLU A 11 -19.33 -43.09 -8.64
C GLU A 11 -17.85 -42.79 -8.91
N GLU A 12 -17.38 -42.86 -10.16
CA GLU A 12 -15.99 -42.48 -10.54
C GLU A 12 -15.72 -40.99 -10.31
N ALA A 13 -16.70 -40.11 -10.49
CA ALA A 13 -16.55 -38.67 -10.23
C ALA A 13 -16.56 -38.31 -8.73
N GLU A 14 -17.29 -39.08 -7.91
CA GLU A 14 -17.26 -38.93 -6.45
C GLU A 14 -15.97 -39.49 -5.85
N GLU A 15 -15.43 -40.60 -6.40
CA GLU A 15 -14.13 -41.15 -6.01
C GLU A 15 -12.95 -40.23 -6.42
N GLU A 16 -12.99 -39.60 -7.61
CA GLU A 16 -11.99 -38.59 -8.01
C GLU A 16 -12.04 -37.31 -7.13
N GLU A 17 -13.22 -36.88 -6.67
CA GLU A 17 -13.34 -35.76 -5.72
C GLU A 17 -12.83 -36.14 -4.31
N GLU A 18 -13.03 -37.37 -3.85
CA GLU A 18 -12.49 -37.86 -2.58
C GLU A 18 -10.96 -38.05 -2.63
N GLU A 19 -10.41 -38.59 -3.73
CA GLU A 19 -8.96 -38.70 -3.93
C GLU A 19 -8.27 -37.33 -4.09
N GLU A 20 -8.89 -36.35 -4.75
CA GLU A 20 -8.38 -34.96 -4.77
C GLU A 20 -8.46 -34.29 -3.38
N GLU A 21 -9.50 -34.54 -2.58
CA GLU A 21 -9.58 -34.05 -1.20
C GLU A 21 -8.56 -34.74 -0.28
N GLU A 22 -8.27 -36.04 -0.46
CA GLU A 22 -7.24 -36.77 0.28
C GLU A 22 -5.81 -36.38 -0.13
N GLU A 23 -5.53 -36.14 -1.42
CA GLU A 23 -4.24 -35.60 -1.89
C GLU A 23 -4.04 -34.13 -1.48
N GLU A 24 -5.10 -33.30 -1.47
CA GLU A 24 -5.07 -31.96 -0.87
C GLU A 24 -4.80 -32.03 0.64
N GLU A 25 -5.38 -33.00 1.36
CA GLU A 25 -5.13 -33.22 2.78
C GLU A 25 -3.70 -33.72 3.05
N GLU A 26 -3.18 -34.68 2.28
CA GLU A 26 -1.82 -35.22 2.45
C GLU A 26 -0.73 -34.18 2.13
N VAL A 27 -0.89 -33.34 1.11
CA VAL A 27 0.06 -32.25 0.80
C VAL A 27 -0.03 -31.10 1.83
N MET A 28 -1.18 -30.90 2.47
CA MET A 28 -1.35 -29.91 3.55
C MET A 28 -0.67 -30.29 4.88
N THR A 29 -0.29 -31.56 5.09
CA THR A 29 0.24 -32.05 6.38
C THR A 29 1.66 -31.57 6.75
N ARG A 30 2.32 -30.75 5.93
CA ARG A 30 3.65 -30.17 6.25
C ARG A 30 3.74 -28.64 6.22
N THR A 31 2.63 -27.94 6.04
CA THR A 31 2.57 -26.47 6.14
C THR A 31 1.70 -26.06 7.31
N ASP A 32 2.23 -25.28 8.24
CA ASP A 32 1.48 -24.69 9.35
C ASP A 32 0.16 -24.07 8.86
N LEU A 33 -0.98 -24.74 9.10
CA LEU A 33 -2.31 -24.27 8.73
C LEU A 33 -2.49 -22.79 9.10
N LEU A 34 -2.84 -21.96 8.12
CA LEU A 34 -3.07 -20.53 8.34
C LEU A 34 -4.31 -20.36 9.23
N PRO A 35 -4.31 -19.39 10.18
CA PRO A 35 -5.43 -19.21 11.10
C PRO A 35 -6.81 -19.07 10.43
N ILE A 36 -6.86 -18.43 9.26
CA ILE A 36 -8.11 -18.27 8.51
C ILE A 36 -8.69 -19.59 7.98
N GLN A 37 -7.85 -20.62 7.78
CA GLN A 37 -8.30 -21.94 7.32
C GLN A 37 -9.12 -22.66 8.39
N MET A 38 -8.79 -22.48 9.68
CA MET A 38 -9.59 -23.00 10.79
C MET A 38 -11.02 -22.43 10.81
N MET A 39 -11.22 -21.26 10.20
CA MET A 39 -12.50 -20.56 10.12
C MET A 39 -13.18 -20.72 8.75
N LYS A 40 -12.63 -21.54 7.83
CA LYS A 40 -13.09 -21.71 6.43
C LYS A 40 -14.59 -22.00 6.36
N SER A 41 -15.07 -23.01 7.09
CA SER A 41 -16.49 -23.42 7.09
C SER A 41 -17.42 -22.29 7.55
N LYS A 42 -17.06 -21.59 8.63
CA LYS A 42 -17.82 -20.46 9.16
C LYS A 42 -17.86 -19.28 8.16
N ILE A 43 -16.74 -18.96 7.52
CA ILE A 43 -16.67 -17.90 6.50
C ILE A 43 -17.54 -18.26 5.29
N LEU A 44 -17.44 -19.49 4.78
CA LEU A 44 -18.24 -19.95 3.64
C LEU A 44 -19.75 -19.88 3.95
N ASN A 45 -20.16 -20.30 5.14
CA ASN A 45 -21.56 -20.22 5.57
C ASN A 45 -22.06 -18.77 5.65
N LEU A 46 -21.26 -17.86 6.22
CA LEU A 46 -21.59 -16.43 6.26
C LEU A 46 -21.69 -15.83 4.86
N LEU A 47 -20.77 -16.17 3.95
CA LEU A 47 -20.78 -15.69 2.57
C LEU A 47 -21.93 -16.27 1.74
N ARG A 48 -22.47 -17.44 2.08
CA ARG A 48 -23.69 -17.99 1.44
C ARG A 48 -24.93 -17.20 1.85
N GLY A 49 -25.07 -16.88 3.15
CA GLY A 49 -26.23 -16.17 3.70
C GLY A 49 -26.19 -14.65 3.59
N ASN A 50 -25.01 -14.06 3.38
CA ASN A 50 -24.82 -12.61 3.36
C ASN A 50 -24.07 -12.15 2.11
N ASN A 51 -24.45 -10.98 1.60
CA ASN A 51 -23.76 -10.35 0.48
C ASN A 51 -22.55 -9.54 0.93
N ILE A 52 -22.54 -9.08 2.18
CA ILE A 52 -21.46 -8.26 2.71
C ILE A 52 -20.93 -8.90 3.98
N LEU A 53 -19.61 -9.01 4.11
CA LEU A 53 -18.92 -9.58 5.26
C LEU A 53 -17.71 -8.72 5.64
N VAL A 54 -17.58 -8.40 6.92
CA VAL A 54 -16.37 -7.75 7.46
C VAL A 54 -15.50 -8.81 8.10
N VAL A 55 -14.26 -8.96 7.63
CA VAL A 55 -13.28 -9.95 8.12
C VAL A 55 -12.15 -9.22 8.83
N VAL A 56 -12.02 -9.45 10.12
CA VAL A 56 -10.98 -8.85 10.95
C VAL A 56 -9.94 -9.90 11.26
N GLY A 57 -8.67 -9.54 11.20
CA GLY A 57 -7.61 -10.40 11.68
C GLY A 57 -6.25 -9.79 11.44
N GLU A 58 -5.26 -10.20 12.21
CA GLU A 58 -3.91 -9.63 12.12
C GLU A 58 -3.25 -9.91 10.76
N THR A 59 -2.19 -9.17 10.46
CA THR A 59 -1.37 -9.43 9.26
C THR A 59 -0.72 -10.82 9.37
N GLY A 60 -0.70 -11.57 8.26
CA GLY A 60 -0.18 -12.95 8.24
C GLY A 60 -1.20 -14.04 8.55
N CYS A 61 -2.44 -13.73 8.95
CA CYS A 61 -3.45 -14.76 9.21
C CYS A 61 -4.05 -15.41 7.94
N GLY A 62 -3.71 -14.92 6.74
CA GLY A 62 -4.11 -15.50 5.46
C GLY A 62 -5.31 -14.83 4.75
N LYS A 63 -5.82 -13.70 5.23
CA LYS A 63 -6.97 -12.97 4.62
C LYS A 63 -6.81 -12.77 3.12
N SER A 64 -5.73 -12.11 2.72
CA SER A 64 -5.48 -11.67 1.34
C SER A 64 -5.20 -12.83 0.37
N THR A 65 -4.78 -14.00 0.86
CA THR A 65 -4.46 -15.16 0.03
C THR A 65 -5.61 -16.17 -0.03
N GLN A 66 -6.33 -16.40 1.08
CA GLN A 66 -7.35 -17.46 1.15
C GLN A 66 -8.76 -16.97 0.80
N LEU A 67 -9.16 -15.74 1.16
CA LEU A 67 -10.51 -15.23 0.86
C LEU A 67 -10.85 -15.20 -0.65
N PRO A 68 -9.93 -14.82 -1.57
CA PRO A 68 -10.18 -14.92 -3.00
C PRO A 68 -10.50 -16.36 -3.45
N LYS A 69 -9.79 -17.35 -2.89
CA LYS A 69 -10.00 -18.77 -3.21
C LYS A 69 -11.35 -19.27 -2.69
N TYR A 70 -11.77 -18.83 -1.50
CA TYR A 70 -13.09 -19.16 -0.96
C TYR A 70 -14.22 -18.59 -1.80
N LEU A 71 -14.08 -17.35 -2.26
CA LEU A 71 -15.03 -16.75 -3.19
C LEU A 71 -15.05 -17.47 -4.55
N LEU A 72 -13.89 -17.93 -5.04
CA LEU A 72 -13.81 -18.71 -6.27
C LEU A 72 -14.59 -20.03 -6.14
N ARG A 73 -14.49 -20.76 -5.02
CA ARG A 73 -15.28 -21.98 -4.76
C ARG A 73 -16.79 -21.69 -4.71
N ILE A 74 -17.20 -20.52 -4.20
CA ILE A 74 -18.63 -20.14 -4.16
C ILE A 74 -19.17 -19.73 -5.53
N LEU A 75 -18.39 -18.96 -6.31
CA LEU A 75 -18.84 -18.43 -7.60
C LEU A 75 -18.62 -19.41 -8.76
N GLY A 76 -17.78 -20.42 -8.57
CA GLY A 76 -17.32 -21.35 -9.61
C GLY A 76 -16.39 -20.68 -10.63
N THR A 77 -16.03 -21.45 -11.67
CA THR A 77 -15.19 -21.01 -12.79
C THR A 77 -15.97 -20.33 -13.93
N GLY A 78 -17.27 -20.11 -13.74
CA GLY A 78 -18.18 -19.44 -14.68
C GLY A 78 -17.79 -17.98 -14.98
N ARG A 79 -18.70 -17.18 -15.55
CA ARG A 79 -18.39 -15.79 -15.96
C ARG A 79 -18.08 -14.81 -14.80
N GLY A 80 -18.20 -15.24 -13.56
CA GLY A 80 -17.97 -14.39 -12.39
C GLY A 80 -16.50 -14.01 -12.23
N ARG A 81 -16.22 -12.73 -12.02
CA ARG A 81 -14.87 -12.21 -11.71
C ARG A 81 -14.81 -11.69 -10.27
N ILE A 82 -13.69 -11.91 -9.61
CA ILE A 82 -13.37 -11.47 -8.25
C ILE A 82 -12.32 -10.36 -8.35
N ALA A 83 -12.65 -9.17 -7.85
CA ALA A 83 -11.69 -8.08 -7.68
C ALA A 83 -11.13 -8.10 -6.26
N CYS A 84 -9.81 -8.08 -6.12
CA CYS A 84 -9.15 -7.90 -4.82
C CYS A 84 -8.39 -6.58 -4.85
N THR A 85 -8.86 -5.58 -4.12
CA THR A 85 -8.21 -4.27 -4.10
C THR A 85 -7.16 -4.21 -3.00
N GLN A 86 -6.04 -3.56 -3.31
CA GLN A 86 -4.90 -3.40 -2.43
C GLN A 86 -4.38 -1.96 -2.56
N PRO A 87 -4.14 -1.24 -1.45
CA PRO A 87 -3.69 0.15 -1.51
C PRO A 87 -2.28 0.27 -2.12
N ARG A 88 -1.46 -0.78 -2.04
CA ARG A 88 -0.05 -0.75 -2.44
C ARG A 88 0.27 -1.65 -3.63
N ARG A 89 0.90 -1.06 -4.66
CA ARG A 89 1.32 -1.75 -5.89
C ARG A 89 2.15 -3.02 -5.66
N VAL A 90 3.12 -2.96 -4.74
CA VAL A 90 4.00 -4.11 -4.47
C VAL A 90 3.22 -5.28 -3.87
N ALA A 91 2.30 -4.98 -2.94
CA ALA A 91 1.42 -5.99 -2.35
C ALA A 91 0.48 -6.60 -3.40
N THR A 92 -0.08 -5.78 -4.30
CA THR A 92 -0.92 -6.27 -5.41
C THR A 92 -0.20 -7.32 -6.26
N VAL A 93 1.04 -7.03 -6.68
CA VAL A 93 1.83 -7.94 -7.54
C VAL A 93 2.27 -9.17 -6.78
N SER A 94 2.76 -9.01 -5.53
CA SER A 94 3.23 -10.15 -4.73
C SER A 94 2.11 -11.11 -4.36
N LEU A 95 0.94 -10.60 -4.00
CA LEU A 95 -0.24 -11.42 -3.68
C LEU A 95 -0.76 -12.17 -4.91
N ALA A 96 -0.83 -11.51 -6.07
CA ALA A 96 -1.22 -12.17 -7.30
C ALA A 96 -0.28 -13.33 -7.64
N LYS A 97 1.04 -13.11 -7.50
CA LYS A 97 2.03 -14.15 -7.70
C LYS A 97 1.89 -15.29 -6.70
N ARG A 98 1.80 -14.97 -5.40
CA ARG A 98 1.65 -15.94 -4.32
C ARG A 98 0.41 -16.82 -4.49
N VAL A 99 -0.75 -16.23 -4.78
CA VAL A 99 -2.00 -16.98 -4.95
C VAL A 99 -1.99 -17.79 -6.25
N SER A 100 -1.34 -17.30 -7.30
CA SER A 100 -1.10 -18.07 -8.52
C SER A 100 -0.23 -19.30 -8.26
N ASP A 101 0.84 -19.13 -7.48
CA ASP A 101 1.76 -20.21 -7.08
C ASP A 101 1.03 -21.24 -6.20
N GLU A 102 0.21 -20.80 -5.24
CA GLU A 102 -0.63 -21.68 -4.39
C GLU A 102 -1.71 -22.44 -5.16
N LEU A 103 -2.09 -21.98 -6.36
CA LEU A 103 -3.06 -22.65 -7.24
C LEU A 103 -2.39 -23.39 -8.39
N HIS A 104 -1.05 -23.48 -8.41
CA HIS A 104 -0.27 -24.09 -9.48
C HIS A 104 -0.57 -23.51 -10.88
N GLN A 105 -0.89 -22.23 -10.97
CA GLN A 105 -1.19 -21.51 -12.22
C GLN A 105 -0.11 -20.47 -12.53
N ARG A 106 -0.02 -20.04 -13.79
CA ARG A 106 0.81 -18.88 -14.15
C ARG A 106 0.04 -17.58 -13.97
N VAL A 107 0.73 -16.56 -13.46
CA VAL A 107 0.16 -15.21 -13.36
C VAL A 107 -0.30 -14.73 -14.74
N GLY A 108 -1.52 -14.21 -14.82
CA GLY A 108 -2.21 -13.83 -16.06
C GLY A 108 -3.19 -14.89 -16.57
N GLN A 109 -3.16 -16.12 -16.05
CA GLN A 109 -4.18 -17.14 -16.30
C GLN A 109 -5.35 -16.96 -15.32
N LEU A 110 -5.62 -17.93 -14.44
CA LEU A 110 -6.71 -17.89 -13.46
C LEU A 110 -6.61 -16.69 -12.51
N VAL A 111 -5.38 -16.37 -12.09
CA VAL A 111 -5.04 -15.24 -11.23
C VAL A 111 -4.22 -14.23 -12.02
N GLY A 112 -4.59 -12.95 -11.95
CA GLY A 112 -3.86 -11.86 -12.59
C GLY A 112 -3.83 -10.60 -11.74
N TYR A 113 -3.15 -9.58 -12.24
CA TYR A 113 -3.15 -8.26 -11.59
C TYR A 113 -3.25 -7.10 -12.56
N SER A 114 -3.70 -5.96 -12.06
CA SER A 114 -3.68 -4.69 -12.77
C SER A 114 -3.25 -3.57 -11.83
N ILE A 115 -2.20 -2.87 -12.20
CA ILE A 115 -1.69 -1.70 -11.52
C ILE A 115 -1.49 -0.59 -12.54
N ARG A 116 -1.25 0.64 -12.08
CA ARG A 116 -1.02 1.75 -13.00
C ARG A 116 0.18 1.47 -13.94
N PHE A 117 -0.07 1.57 -15.24
CA PHE A 117 0.86 1.31 -16.36
C PHE A 117 1.26 -0.14 -16.60
N GLU A 118 0.65 -1.11 -15.91
CA GLU A 118 1.01 -2.52 -16.04
C GLU A 118 -0.19 -3.42 -15.73
N GLU A 119 -0.55 -4.27 -16.67
CA GLU A 119 -1.68 -5.19 -16.53
C GLU A 119 -1.29 -6.56 -17.07
N VAL A 120 -1.53 -7.59 -16.26
CA VAL A 120 -1.24 -9.00 -16.55
C VAL A 120 -2.49 -9.81 -16.25
N VAL A 121 -3.40 -9.86 -17.23
CA VAL A 121 -4.68 -10.59 -17.19
C VAL A 121 -4.98 -11.21 -18.54
N SER A 122 -5.86 -12.20 -18.57
CA SER A 122 -6.44 -12.79 -19.78
C SER A 122 -7.95 -12.95 -19.63
N ASP A 123 -8.64 -13.39 -20.68
CA ASP A 123 -10.08 -13.70 -20.61
C ASP A 123 -10.40 -14.86 -19.64
N TRP A 124 -9.40 -15.70 -19.36
CA TRP A 124 -9.48 -16.77 -18.37
C TRP A 124 -9.37 -16.27 -16.92
N THR A 125 -8.87 -15.05 -16.69
CA THR A 125 -8.70 -14.53 -15.34
C THR A 125 -10.02 -14.43 -14.58
N ARG A 126 -10.06 -15.05 -13.40
CA ARG A 126 -11.19 -15.04 -12.46
C ARG A 126 -10.87 -14.25 -11.20
N ILE A 127 -9.63 -14.34 -10.71
CA ILE A 127 -9.16 -13.54 -9.57
C ILE A 127 -8.23 -12.44 -10.09
N LYS A 128 -8.61 -11.19 -9.89
CA LYS A 128 -7.81 -10.03 -10.30
C LYS A 128 -7.43 -9.19 -9.09
N PHE A 129 -6.15 -9.16 -8.76
CA PHE A 129 -5.61 -8.22 -7.78
C PHE A 129 -5.39 -6.85 -8.44
N MET A 130 -5.81 -5.77 -7.79
CA MET A 130 -5.63 -4.45 -8.36
C MET A 130 -5.37 -3.38 -7.31
N THR A 131 -4.79 -2.25 -7.73
CA THR A 131 -4.75 -1.08 -6.87
C THR A 131 -6.11 -0.40 -6.79
N ASP A 132 -6.47 0.14 -5.62
CA ASP A 132 -7.77 0.76 -5.32
C ASP A 132 -8.22 1.84 -6.33
N GLY A 133 -7.28 2.53 -6.97
CA GLY A 133 -7.56 3.56 -7.98
C GLY A 133 -8.06 3.04 -9.33
N ILE A 134 -8.15 1.72 -9.53
CA ILE A 134 -8.65 1.13 -10.77
C ILE A 134 -10.17 0.94 -10.66
N LEU A 135 -10.89 1.48 -11.64
CA LEU A 135 -12.35 1.40 -11.74
C LEU A 135 -12.83 -0.06 -11.77
N ILE A 136 -13.67 -0.40 -10.79
CA ILE A 136 -14.29 -1.71 -10.68
C ILE A 136 -15.56 -1.72 -11.52
N ARG A 137 -15.51 -2.34 -12.70
CA ARG A 137 -16.67 -2.65 -13.53
C ARG A 137 -16.72 -4.16 -13.75
N GLU A 138 -17.93 -4.73 -13.74
CA GLU A 138 -18.18 -6.13 -14.16
C GLU A 138 -17.58 -7.23 -13.25
N TYR A 139 -17.66 -7.04 -11.92
CA TYR A 139 -17.30 -8.09 -10.95
C TYR A 139 -18.54 -8.67 -10.26
N SER A 140 -18.43 -9.94 -9.87
CA SER A 140 -19.41 -10.67 -9.07
C SER A 140 -19.06 -10.67 -7.58
N ALA A 141 -17.77 -10.51 -7.26
CA ALA A 141 -17.33 -10.25 -5.90
C ALA A 141 -16.20 -9.22 -5.85
N VAL A 142 -16.16 -8.44 -4.78
CA VAL A 142 -15.11 -7.46 -4.51
C VAL A 142 -14.60 -7.66 -3.09
N ILE A 143 -13.30 -7.86 -2.94
CA ILE A 143 -12.59 -7.84 -1.66
C ILE A 143 -11.89 -6.49 -1.57
N MET A 144 -12.27 -5.70 -0.58
CA MET A 144 -11.58 -4.48 -0.18
C MET A 144 -10.57 -4.82 0.90
N ASP A 145 -9.32 -5.00 0.49
CA ASP A 145 -8.27 -5.43 1.40
C ASP A 145 -7.58 -4.25 2.10
N GLU A 146 -6.99 -4.49 3.27
CA GLU A 146 -6.27 -3.48 4.06
C GLU A 146 -7.11 -2.19 4.31
N ALA A 147 -8.42 -2.32 4.53
CA ALA A 147 -9.35 -1.19 4.65
C ALA A 147 -9.01 -0.19 5.77
N HIS A 148 -8.20 -0.61 6.74
CA HIS A 148 -7.70 0.24 7.83
C HIS A 148 -6.66 1.28 7.38
N GLU A 149 -6.05 1.14 6.20
CA GLU A 149 -5.17 2.19 5.66
C GLU A 149 -5.98 3.46 5.28
N ARG A 150 -7.31 3.35 5.11
CA ARG A 150 -8.24 4.47 4.86
C ARG A 150 -7.72 5.43 3.78
N SER A 151 -7.25 4.85 2.67
CA SER A 151 -6.79 5.62 1.52
C SER A 151 -7.96 6.32 0.84
N MET A 152 -7.67 7.41 0.14
CA MET A 152 -8.66 8.19 -0.60
C MET A 152 -9.44 7.31 -1.60
N HIS A 153 -8.74 6.44 -2.33
CA HIS A 153 -9.36 5.57 -3.33
C HIS A 153 -10.24 4.48 -2.69
N THR A 154 -9.80 3.92 -1.56
CA THR A 154 -10.58 2.93 -0.79
C THR A 154 -11.90 3.54 -0.30
N ASP A 155 -11.86 4.76 0.24
CA ASP A 155 -13.06 5.47 0.74
C ASP A 155 -14.07 5.81 -0.37
N ILE A 156 -13.58 6.20 -1.55
CA ILE A 156 -14.45 6.38 -2.73
C ILE A 156 -15.05 5.05 -3.17
N LEU A 157 -14.25 3.98 -3.16
CA LEU A 157 -14.74 2.67 -3.53
C LEU A 157 -15.83 2.18 -2.56
N PHE A 158 -15.70 2.44 -1.25
CA PHE A 158 -16.76 2.17 -0.27
C PHE A 158 -18.07 2.85 -0.66
N GLY A 159 -18.05 4.16 -0.96
CA GLY A 159 -19.24 4.90 -1.39
C GLY A 159 -19.88 4.38 -2.67
N VAL A 160 -19.05 4.04 -3.66
CA VAL A 160 -19.53 3.47 -4.94
C VAL A 160 -20.14 2.09 -4.72
N LEU A 161 -19.46 1.20 -4.00
CA LEU A 161 -19.92 -0.16 -3.75
C LEU A 161 -21.17 -0.20 -2.89
N ARG A 162 -21.29 0.67 -1.87
CA ARG A 162 -22.51 0.79 -1.08
C ARG A 162 -23.70 1.12 -1.97
N LYS A 163 -23.55 2.09 -2.88
CA LYS A 163 -24.59 2.42 -3.86
C LYS A 163 -24.88 1.27 -4.82
N VAL A 164 -23.86 0.56 -5.31
CA VAL A 164 -24.05 -0.59 -6.19
C VAL A 164 -24.77 -1.74 -5.48
N ALA A 165 -24.43 -2.04 -4.23
CA ALA A 165 -25.04 -3.10 -3.41
C ALA A 165 -26.53 -2.88 -3.12
N THR A 166 -27.02 -1.63 -3.22
CA THR A 166 -28.47 -1.37 -3.18
C THR A 166 -29.19 -1.93 -4.41
N ARG A 167 -28.53 -1.96 -5.57
CA ARG A 167 -29.08 -2.38 -6.87
C ARG A 167 -28.73 -3.82 -7.24
N ARG A 168 -27.50 -4.25 -6.97
CA ARG A 168 -26.97 -5.57 -7.28
C ARG A 168 -26.95 -6.45 -6.04
N LYS A 169 -27.99 -7.28 -5.88
CA LYS A 169 -28.09 -8.27 -4.80
C LYS A 169 -27.30 -9.55 -5.07
N ASP A 170 -26.78 -9.70 -6.27
CA ASP A 170 -25.87 -10.78 -6.69
C ASP A 170 -24.40 -10.48 -6.32
N LEU A 171 -24.06 -9.21 -6.06
CA LEU A 171 -22.69 -8.78 -5.75
C LEU A 171 -22.32 -9.17 -4.32
N LYS A 172 -21.19 -9.87 -4.17
CA LYS A 172 -20.56 -10.12 -2.86
C LYS A 172 -19.47 -9.10 -2.55
N ILE A 173 -19.42 -8.59 -1.33
CA ILE A 173 -18.43 -7.62 -0.86
C ILE A 173 -17.80 -8.16 0.41
N ILE A 174 -16.47 -8.26 0.43
CA ILE A 174 -15.71 -8.57 1.64
C ILE A 174 -14.86 -7.36 1.98
N VAL A 175 -14.94 -6.89 3.22
CA VAL A 175 -14.08 -5.82 3.74
C VAL A 175 -13.12 -6.46 4.73
N THR A 176 -11.82 -6.42 4.48
CA THR A 176 -10.84 -6.95 5.42
C THR A 176 -10.15 -5.81 6.17
N SER A 177 -9.89 -6.04 7.46
CA SER A 177 -9.16 -5.09 8.30
C SER A 177 -8.24 -5.82 9.26
N ALA A 178 -7.13 -5.17 9.64
CA ALA A 178 -6.24 -5.64 10.70
C ALA A 178 -6.51 -4.97 12.05
N THR A 179 -7.36 -3.93 12.09
CA THR A 179 -7.60 -3.12 13.28
C THR A 179 -9.01 -3.34 13.85
N MET A 180 -9.19 -2.89 15.10
CA MET A 180 -10.45 -2.98 15.85
C MET A 180 -11.56 -2.03 15.32
N ASP A 181 -11.35 -1.25 14.25
CA ASP A 181 -12.37 -0.34 13.69
C ASP A 181 -13.41 -1.07 12.80
N ALA A 182 -13.62 -2.36 13.06
CA ALA A 182 -14.51 -3.23 12.29
C ALA A 182 -15.98 -2.83 12.41
N GLN A 183 -16.35 -2.30 13.58
CA GLN A 183 -17.70 -1.83 13.87
C GLN A 183 -18.08 -0.67 12.94
N LYS A 184 -17.17 0.26 12.66
CA LYS A 184 -17.43 1.38 11.74
C LYS A 184 -17.75 0.88 10.32
N PHE A 185 -17.00 -0.10 9.83
CA PHE A 185 -17.28 -0.74 8.54
C PHE A 185 -18.61 -1.52 8.54
N SER A 186 -18.90 -2.25 9.61
CA SER A 186 -20.15 -2.98 9.77
C SER A 186 -21.35 -2.04 9.76
N SER A 187 -21.34 -0.99 10.59
CA SER A 187 -22.41 0.01 10.65
C SER A 187 -22.61 0.74 9.33
N TYR A 188 -21.51 1.07 8.63
CA TYR A 188 -21.58 1.68 7.30
C TYR A 188 -22.27 0.77 6.27
N PHE A 189 -22.07 -0.55 6.34
CA PHE A 189 -22.73 -1.54 5.49
C PHE A 189 -23.98 -2.18 6.14
N TRP A 190 -24.83 -1.37 6.77
CA TRP A 190 -26.11 -1.82 7.36
C TRP A 190 -25.96 -2.94 8.39
N ASN A 191 -24.97 -2.81 9.29
CA ASN A 191 -24.63 -3.80 10.30
C ASN A 191 -24.26 -5.16 9.71
N ALA A 192 -23.43 -5.15 8.66
CA ALA A 192 -22.90 -6.37 8.06
C ALA A 192 -22.19 -7.25 9.12
N PRO A 193 -22.31 -8.59 9.04
CA PRO A 193 -21.69 -9.49 10.00
C PRO A 193 -20.17 -9.29 10.04
N ILE A 194 -19.62 -9.37 11.25
CA ILE A 194 -18.18 -9.31 11.51
C ILE A 194 -17.71 -10.72 11.88
N ILE A 195 -16.61 -11.15 11.27
CA ILE A 195 -15.89 -12.35 11.69
C ILE A 195 -14.46 -11.99 12.07
N GLU A 196 -14.06 -12.39 13.27
CA GLU A 196 -12.70 -12.22 13.76
C GLU A 196 -11.91 -13.53 13.56
N VAL A 197 -10.78 -13.42 12.89
CA VAL A 197 -9.82 -14.50 12.68
C VAL A 197 -8.76 -14.38 13.77
N PRO A 198 -8.54 -15.44 14.57
CA PRO A 198 -7.54 -15.40 15.64
C PRO A 198 -6.14 -15.17 15.07
N GLY A 199 -5.34 -14.36 15.77
CA GLY A 199 -3.93 -14.15 15.47
C GLY A 199 -3.05 -15.33 15.91
N LYS A 200 -1.88 -15.47 15.29
CA LYS A 200 -0.78 -16.36 15.72
C LYS A 200 0.36 -15.56 16.37
N THR A 201 0.08 -14.36 16.88
CA THR A 201 1.11 -13.51 17.46
C THR A 201 1.48 -13.98 18.86
N PHE A 202 2.78 -14.03 19.11
CA PHE A 202 3.37 -14.24 20.41
C PHE A 202 3.30 -12.95 21.24
N PRO A 203 3.29 -13.05 22.59
CA PRO A 203 3.27 -11.87 23.44
C PRO A 203 4.47 -10.95 23.18
N VAL A 204 4.22 -9.65 23.21
CA VAL A 204 5.23 -8.59 23.05
C VAL A 204 5.28 -7.76 24.33
N GLU A 205 6.44 -7.71 24.96
CA GLU A 205 6.71 -6.81 26.09
C GLU A 205 6.86 -5.37 25.56
N ILE A 206 6.22 -4.40 26.22
CA ILE A 206 6.22 -3.01 25.77
C ILE A 206 6.88 -2.15 26.83
N ASP A 207 7.99 -1.52 26.45
CA ASP A 207 8.72 -0.57 27.29
C ASP A 207 8.51 0.85 26.76
N TYR A 208 8.31 1.79 27.69
CA TYR A 208 8.16 3.22 27.39
C TYR A 208 9.32 4.00 27.98
N THR A 209 9.68 5.13 27.37
CA THR A 209 10.60 6.06 28.00
C THR A 209 9.94 6.72 29.22
N ALA A 210 10.74 6.95 30.27
CA ALA A 210 10.26 7.60 31.49
C ALA A 210 9.98 9.10 31.30
N CYS A 211 10.64 9.73 30.33
CA CYS A 211 10.51 11.14 30.01
C CYS A 211 10.37 11.35 28.49
N LEU A 212 9.97 12.57 28.11
CA LEU A 212 9.90 12.99 26.71
C LEU A 212 11.31 12.98 26.09
N VAL A 213 11.39 12.52 24.86
CA VAL A 213 12.63 12.43 24.08
C VAL A 213 12.68 13.59 23.10
N GLU A 214 13.69 14.45 23.21
CA GLU A 214 13.89 15.58 22.30
C GLU A 214 14.43 15.14 20.94
N ASP A 215 15.49 14.32 20.93
CA ASP A 215 16.07 13.72 19.72
C ASP A 215 15.77 12.21 19.66
N TYR A 216 14.73 11.86 18.92
CA TYR A 216 14.33 10.47 18.73
C TYR A 216 15.32 9.68 17.85
N VAL A 217 16.16 10.34 17.05
CA VAL A 217 17.15 9.68 16.20
C VAL A 217 18.32 9.20 17.05
N GLU A 218 18.90 10.10 17.86
CA GLU A 218 19.98 9.76 18.79
C GLU A 218 19.51 8.69 19.78
N ARG A 219 18.31 8.86 20.35
CA ARG A 219 17.75 7.89 21.29
C ARG A 219 17.54 6.52 20.65
N ALA A 220 17.06 6.45 19.41
CA ALA A 220 16.92 5.18 18.70
C ALA A 220 18.27 4.50 18.49
N ILE A 221 19.33 5.23 18.14
CA ILE A 221 20.68 4.69 17.95
C ILE A 221 21.22 4.12 19.26
N SER A 222 21.04 4.86 20.36
CA SER A 222 21.36 4.38 21.72
C SER A 222 20.58 3.09 22.03
N SER A 223 19.27 3.04 21.79
CA SER A 223 18.46 1.85 22.04
C SER A 223 18.85 0.65 21.15
N VAL A 224 19.24 0.86 19.89
CA VAL A 224 19.79 -0.21 19.04
C VAL A 224 21.05 -0.78 19.67
N THR A 225 21.93 0.08 20.18
CA THR A 225 23.18 -0.34 20.83
C THR A 225 22.94 -1.12 22.11
N ASP A 226 22.02 -0.63 22.96
CA ASP A 226 21.63 -1.28 24.21
C ASP A 226 21.06 -2.69 23.94
N ILE A 227 20.18 -2.83 22.95
CA ILE A 227 19.62 -4.14 22.55
C ILE A 227 20.70 -5.03 21.93
N HIS A 228 21.59 -4.47 21.11
CA HIS A 228 22.65 -5.24 20.47
C HIS A 228 23.59 -5.91 21.48
N LEU A 229 23.93 -5.18 22.55
CA LEU A 229 24.87 -5.64 23.57
C LEU A 229 24.19 -6.40 24.73
N GLY A 230 22.95 -6.07 25.07
CA GLY A 230 22.26 -6.59 26.25
C GLY A 230 21.25 -7.71 26.00
N GLU A 231 20.63 -7.76 24.81
CA GLU A 231 19.53 -8.67 24.53
C GLU A 231 19.95 -9.92 23.73
N SER A 232 19.16 -10.98 23.89
CA SER A 232 19.31 -12.26 23.17
C SER A 232 19.17 -12.12 21.65
N GLU A 233 19.48 -13.18 20.89
CA GLU A 233 19.40 -13.16 19.42
C GLU A 233 18.07 -12.62 18.87
N GLY A 234 18.07 -12.15 17.63
CA GLY A 234 16.87 -11.60 16.97
C GLY A 234 17.14 -10.25 16.35
N ASP A 235 16.46 -9.97 15.25
CA ASP A 235 16.66 -8.75 14.49
C ASP A 235 15.88 -7.58 15.08
N ILE A 236 16.38 -6.38 14.80
CA ILE A 236 15.85 -5.12 15.29
C ILE A 236 15.18 -4.39 14.13
N LEU A 237 13.92 -4.01 14.30
CA LEU A 237 13.18 -3.13 13.40
C LEU A 237 13.00 -1.76 14.04
N VAL A 238 13.59 -0.73 13.42
CA VAL A 238 13.50 0.66 13.89
C VAL A 238 12.55 1.43 12.97
N PHE A 239 11.50 2.01 13.54
CA PHE A 239 10.59 2.88 12.79
C PHE A 239 11.07 4.33 12.82
N MET A 240 11.25 4.92 11.64
CA MET A 240 11.66 6.32 11.44
C MET A 240 10.69 7.04 10.50
N PRO A 241 10.45 8.36 10.68
CA PRO A 241 9.44 9.07 9.88
C PRO A 241 9.86 9.31 8.42
N GLY A 242 11.16 9.42 8.14
CA GLY A 242 11.65 9.82 6.83
C GLY A 242 12.89 9.08 6.33
N GLN A 243 13.26 9.40 5.09
CA GLN A 243 14.37 8.75 4.39
C GLN A 243 15.74 9.25 4.89
N GLU A 244 15.85 10.54 5.20
CA GLU A 244 17.12 11.15 5.61
C GLU A 244 17.55 10.56 6.96
N GLU A 245 16.59 10.45 7.88
CA GLU A 245 16.72 9.79 9.17
C GLU A 245 17.06 8.31 8.98
N ALA A 246 16.40 7.62 8.04
CA ALA A 246 16.65 6.21 7.77
C ALA A 246 17.99 5.91 7.07
N SER A 247 18.55 6.85 6.29
CA SER A 247 19.71 6.60 5.41
C SER A 247 21.04 7.19 5.91
N CYS A 248 21.02 8.35 6.57
CA CYS A 248 22.24 9.12 6.84
C CYS A 248 22.77 8.99 8.28
N ASN A 249 21.90 8.90 9.29
CA ASN A 249 22.35 8.97 10.69
C ASN A 249 22.57 7.58 11.31
N GLY A 250 21.64 6.63 11.11
CA GLY A 250 21.76 5.29 11.69
C GLY A 250 22.96 4.47 11.19
N VAL A 251 23.42 4.70 9.96
CA VAL A 251 24.56 3.96 9.37
C VAL A 251 25.90 4.48 9.92
N ARG A 252 26.07 5.81 10.03
CA ARG A 252 27.36 6.42 10.35
C ARG A 252 27.81 6.22 11.80
N GLU A 253 26.87 6.18 12.73
CA GLU A 253 27.18 6.17 14.17
C GLU A 253 27.30 4.74 14.73
N ILE A 254 26.59 3.77 14.14
CA ILE A 254 26.75 2.36 14.49
C ILE A 254 27.99 1.76 13.80
N ASP A 255 28.36 2.22 12.60
CA ASP A 255 29.66 1.89 12.00
C ASP A 255 30.82 2.46 12.83
N TYR A 256 30.63 3.59 13.53
CA TYR A 256 31.60 4.12 14.48
C TYR A 256 31.78 3.17 15.70
N LEU A 257 30.71 2.55 16.21
CA LEU A 257 30.81 1.54 17.27
C LEU A 257 31.59 0.28 16.84
N ASN A 258 31.54 -0.11 15.56
CA ASN A 258 32.41 -1.16 15.02
C ASN A 258 33.89 -0.73 14.99
N SER A 259 34.18 0.58 15.00
CA SER A 259 35.52 1.14 14.95
C SER A 259 36.17 1.43 16.31
N THR A 260 35.40 1.36 17.42
CA THR A 260 35.88 1.71 18.77
C THR A 260 36.63 0.58 19.49
N GLY A 261 36.90 -0.56 18.83
CA GLY A 261 37.80 -1.60 19.35
C GLY A 261 37.22 -2.50 20.44
N ILE A 262 35.90 -2.48 20.63
CA ILE A 262 35.16 -3.41 21.50
C ILE A 262 34.82 -4.66 20.65
N ASP A 263 34.95 -5.86 21.23
CA ASP A 263 34.59 -7.14 20.58
C ASP A 263 33.06 -7.28 20.49
N VAL A 264 32.46 -6.53 19.56
CA VAL A 264 31.03 -6.48 19.33
C VAL A 264 30.67 -7.43 18.18
N PRO A 265 29.64 -8.28 18.32
CA PRO A 265 29.18 -9.12 17.22
C PRO A 265 28.83 -8.25 16.00
N PRO A 266 29.21 -8.66 14.78
CA PRO A 266 29.02 -7.83 13.60
C PRO A 266 27.52 -7.64 13.32
N LEU A 267 27.14 -6.40 13.05
CA LEU A 267 25.76 -5.97 12.84
C LEU A 267 25.57 -5.49 11.40
N GLU A 268 24.42 -5.83 10.79
CA GLU A 268 24.11 -5.45 9.41
C GLU A 268 22.95 -4.44 9.37
N ILE A 269 23.21 -3.24 8.84
CA ILE A 269 22.22 -2.15 8.80
C ILE A 269 21.57 -2.07 7.42
N ILE A 270 20.24 -2.07 7.39
CA ILE A 270 19.46 -2.10 6.15
C ILE A 270 18.39 -1.00 6.20
N PRO A 271 18.55 0.11 5.44
CA PRO A 271 17.53 1.14 5.36
C PRO A 271 16.40 0.72 4.41
N VAL A 272 15.15 0.91 4.82
CA VAL A 272 13.94 0.51 4.07
C VAL A 272 12.92 1.66 3.98
N TYR A 273 12.79 2.21 2.77
CA TYR A 273 11.84 3.29 2.48
C TYR A 273 11.24 3.15 1.08
N GLY A 274 10.10 3.80 0.83
CA GLY A 274 9.28 3.55 -0.36
C GLY A 274 9.97 3.75 -1.73
N THR A 275 11.05 4.52 -1.81
CA THR A 275 11.80 4.73 -3.07
C THR A 275 12.98 3.76 -3.26
N LEU A 276 13.26 2.89 -2.29
CA LEU A 276 14.38 1.94 -2.36
C LEU A 276 14.21 0.97 -3.55
N PRO A 277 15.28 0.65 -4.29
CA PRO A 277 15.27 -0.41 -5.32
C PRO A 277 14.93 -1.79 -4.75
N ALA A 278 14.20 -2.59 -5.54
CA ALA A 278 13.77 -3.95 -5.13
C ALA A 278 14.95 -4.90 -4.84
N GLU A 279 16.08 -4.75 -5.54
CA GLU A 279 17.30 -5.52 -5.28
C GLU A 279 17.88 -5.27 -3.87
N LEU A 280 17.82 -4.02 -3.40
CA LEU A 280 18.27 -3.67 -2.04
C LEU A 280 17.23 -4.07 -0.98
N GLN A 281 15.95 -4.13 -1.36
CA GLN A 281 14.93 -4.74 -0.53
C GLN A 281 15.20 -6.23 -0.36
N LEU A 282 15.57 -6.97 -1.40
CA LEU A 282 15.86 -8.41 -1.29
C LEU A 282 17.01 -8.77 -0.34
N LYS A 283 17.96 -7.85 -0.11
CA LYS A 283 19.02 -8.02 0.90
C LYS A 283 18.47 -8.19 2.32
N MET A 284 17.23 -7.76 2.58
CA MET A 284 16.61 -7.89 3.90
C MET A 284 16.37 -9.34 4.32
N PHE A 285 16.40 -10.32 3.41
CA PHE A 285 15.91 -11.69 3.70
C PHE A 285 17.00 -12.72 4.06
N LYS A 286 18.30 -12.41 3.91
CA LYS A 286 19.38 -13.39 4.19
C LYS A 286 20.59 -12.74 4.83
N SER A 287 20.85 -13.06 6.10
CA SER A 287 22.07 -12.71 6.82
C SER A 287 22.43 -13.80 7.82
N GLY A 288 23.72 -14.00 8.05
CA GLY A 288 24.24 -14.84 9.17
C GLY A 288 24.55 -14.02 10.42
N ARG A 289 24.11 -12.75 10.47
CA ARG A 289 24.40 -11.75 11.50
C ARG A 289 23.10 -11.09 11.97
N ARG A 290 23.12 -10.41 13.13
CA ARG A 290 21.97 -9.62 13.59
C ARG A 290 21.73 -8.45 12.63
N ARG A 291 20.50 -8.33 12.13
CA ARG A 291 20.08 -7.27 11.22
C ARG A 291 19.41 -6.14 11.99
N VAL A 292 19.72 -4.91 11.60
CA VAL A 292 19.02 -3.69 12.02
C VAL A 292 18.36 -3.09 10.80
N ILE A 293 17.05 -3.19 10.76
CA ILE A 293 16.22 -2.69 9.67
C ILE A 293 15.68 -1.34 10.09
N ILE A 294 16.11 -0.27 9.42
CA ILE A 294 15.60 1.08 9.70
C ILE A 294 14.56 1.40 8.64
N ALA A 295 13.28 1.36 9.02
CA ALA A 295 12.17 1.43 8.11
C ALA A 295 11.24 2.61 8.37
N THR A 296 10.64 3.11 7.28
CA THR A 296 9.43 3.95 7.37
C THR A 296 8.19 3.09 7.67
N ASN A 297 7.01 3.70 7.71
CA ASN A 297 5.70 3.01 7.82
C ASN A 297 5.45 1.94 6.73
N ILE A 298 6.33 1.79 5.74
CA ILE A 298 6.32 0.67 4.80
C ILE A 298 6.38 -0.70 5.50
N ALA A 299 7.11 -0.81 6.61
CA ALA A 299 7.25 -2.05 7.38
C ALA A 299 6.05 -2.35 8.30
N GLU A 300 5.15 -1.38 8.48
CA GLU A 300 4.04 -1.45 9.43
C GLU A 300 2.95 -2.44 9.02
N THR A 301 2.63 -2.52 7.72
CA THR A 301 1.61 -3.40 7.14
C THR A 301 2.21 -4.32 6.08
N SER A 302 2.88 -3.76 5.07
CA SER A 302 3.09 -4.46 3.79
C SER A 302 4.37 -5.26 3.60
N LEU A 303 5.25 -5.26 4.60
CA LEU A 303 6.50 -6.02 4.52
C LEU A 303 6.64 -6.95 5.73
N THR A 304 6.60 -8.25 5.48
CA THR A 304 6.91 -9.27 6.48
C THR A 304 8.40 -9.57 6.39
N VAL A 305 9.17 -9.11 7.36
CA VAL A 305 10.57 -9.52 7.51
C VAL A 305 10.62 -10.56 8.62
N ASP A 306 11.08 -11.76 8.27
CA ASP A 306 11.23 -12.85 9.23
C ASP A 306 12.45 -12.58 10.12
N GLY A 307 12.37 -13.00 11.39
CA GLY A 307 13.46 -12.88 12.36
C GLY A 307 13.44 -11.63 13.23
N ILE A 308 12.49 -10.71 13.02
CA ILE A 308 12.31 -9.54 13.91
C ILE A 308 11.79 -10.02 15.26
N VAL A 309 12.51 -9.63 16.32
CA VAL A 309 12.15 -9.90 17.73
C VAL A 309 12.11 -8.60 18.52
N PHE A 310 12.85 -7.59 18.09
CA PHE A 310 12.92 -6.28 18.75
C PHE A 310 12.38 -5.20 17.82
N VAL A 311 11.49 -4.36 18.34
CA VAL A 311 10.98 -3.17 17.65
C VAL A 311 11.37 -1.93 18.43
N ILE A 312 11.86 -0.91 17.74
CA ILE A 312 12.06 0.44 18.29
C ILE A 312 11.10 1.37 17.56
N ASP A 313 10.27 2.08 18.31
CA ASP A 313 9.21 2.92 17.78
C ASP A 313 9.39 4.37 18.23
N CYS A 314 9.71 5.26 17.28
CA CYS A 314 9.84 6.69 17.56
C CYS A 314 8.49 7.38 17.80
N GLY A 315 7.35 6.74 17.47
CA GLY A 315 6.01 7.34 17.65
C GLY A 315 5.62 8.40 16.62
N TYR A 316 6.43 8.61 15.58
CA TYR A 316 6.16 9.58 14.52
C TYR A 316 5.94 8.90 13.16
N SER A 317 5.22 9.61 12.29
CA SER A 317 5.06 9.25 10.89
C SER A 317 4.99 10.51 10.02
N LYS A 318 5.45 10.41 8.77
CA LYS A 318 5.35 11.52 7.81
C LYS A 318 4.10 11.34 6.96
N ILE A 319 3.16 12.27 7.08
CA ILE A 319 1.89 12.23 6.37
C ILE A 319 1.75 13.41 5.39
N LYS A 320 1.02 13.17 4.31
CA LYS A 320 0.60 14.21 3.37
C LYS A 320 -0.63 14.94 3.95
N CYS A 321 -0.55 16.27 4.00
CA CYS A 321 -1.62 17.17 4.44
C CYS A 321 -1.83 18.26 3.39
N PHE A 322 -3.08 18.53 3.04
CA PHE A 322 -3.47 19.58 2.10
C PHE A 322 -3.95 20.81 2.86
N ASP A 323 -3.38 21.96 2.52
CA ASP A 323 -3.89 23.26 2.96
C ASP A 323 -4.87 23.79 1.90
N PRO A 324 -6.18 23.85 2.20
CA PRO A 324 -7.19 24.29 1.24
C PRO A 324 -7.17 25.81 0.97
N THR A 325 -6.57 26.61 1.85
CA THR A 325 -6.46 28.06 1.70
C THR A 325 -5.32 28.41 0.76
N LEU A 326 -4.17 27.76 0.94
CA LEU A 326 -3.00 27.93 0.07
C LEU A 326 -3.08 27.08 -1.20
N GLY A 327 -3.90 26.01 -1.20
CA GLY A 327 -4.04 25.08 -2.32
C GLY A 327 -2.80 24.20 -2.53
N ILE A 328 -2.00 23.98 -1.48
CA ILE A 328 -0.74 23.24 -1.55
C ILE A 328 -0.78 21.98 -0.68
N ASP A 329 -0.08 20.95 -1.15
CA ASP A 329 0.19 19.76 -0.36
C ASP A 329 1.53 19.90 0.39
N ALA A 330 1.52 19.60 1.67
CA ALA A 330 2.71 19.56 2.53
C ALA A 330 2.93 18.16 3.11
N LEU A 331 4.19 17.78 3.31
CA LEU A 331 4.56 16.56 4.03
C LEU A 331 4.99 16.93 5.46
N LEU A 332 4.14 16.60 6.43
CA LEU A 332 4.34 16.93 7.83
C LEU A 332 4.71 15.68 8.63
N VAL A 333 5.62 15.83 9.59
CA VAL A 333 5.88 14.79 10.59
C VAL A 333 4.88 15.00 11.72
N VAL A 334 4.11 13.96 12.04
CA VAL A 334 3.07 13.99 13.06
C VAL A 334 3.19 12.77 13.98
N PRO A 335 2.72 12.87 15.24
CA PRO A 335 2.54 11.70 16.08
C PRO A 335 1.64 10.68 15.39
N GLU A 336 1.97 9.40 15.51
CA GLU A 336 1.12 8.35 14.97
C GLU A 336 -0.10 8.04 15.84
N SER A 337 -1.01 7.21 15.34
CA SER A 337 -2.16 6.76 16.12
C SER A 337 -1.81 5.55 16.99
N ARG A 338 -2.61 5.32 18.05
CA ARG A 338 -2.51 4.13 18.90
C ARG A 338 -2.67 2.84 18.12
N ALA A 339 -3.54 2.83 17.10
CA ALA A 339 -3.69 1.70 16.20
C ALA A 339 -2.39 1.39 15.44
N ASN A 340 -1.70 2.43 14.91
CA ASN A 340 -0.41 2.27 14.23
C ASN A 340 0.67 1.77 15.20
N ALA A 341 0.78 2.38 16.39
CA ALA A 341 1.74 1.97 17.42
C ALA A 341 1.53 0.51 17.88
N LYS A 342 0.27 0.02 17.89
CA LYS A 342 -0.04 -1.39 18.17
C LYS A 342 0.41 -2.30 17.02
N GLN A 343 0.23 -1.89 15.77
CA GLN A 343 0.71 -2.66 14.61
C GLN A 343 2.24 -2.74 14.56
N ARG A 344 2.94 -1.63 14.86
CA ARG A 344 4.40 -1.60 14.97
C ARG A 344 4.89 -2.57 16.04
N ALA A 345 4.34 -2.50 17.24
CA ALA A 345 4.67 -3.43 18.32
C ALA A 345 4.43 -4.90 17.94
N GLY A 346 3.31 -5.19 17.24
CA GLY A 346 2.99 -6.53 16.77
C GLY A 346 4.01 -7.14 15.79
N ARG A 347 4.92 -6.34 15.21
CA ARG A 347 6.01 -6.86 14.35
C ARG A 347 7.04 -7.67 15.13
N ALA A 348 7.23 -7.40 16.42
CA ALA A 348 8.14 -8.15 17.29
C ALA A 348 7.62 -9.56 17.62
N GLY A 349 6.30 -9.76 17.63
CA GLY A 349 5.65 -10.98 18.11
C GLY A 349 5.30 -12.00 17.03
N ARG A 350 5.92 -11.95 15.84
CA ARG A 350 5.49 -12.80 14.71
C ARG A 350 6.09 -14.20 14.72
N THR A 351 7.34 -14.33 15.12
CA THR A 351 8.08 -15.60 15.08
C THR A 351 8.19 -16.23 16.46
N ARG A 352 8.33 -15.40 17.50
CA ARG A 352 8.46 -15.79 18.91
C ARG A 352 8.14 -14.60 19.81
N PRO A 353 8.10 -14.75 21.15
CA PRO A 353 7.95 -13.62 22.06
C PRO A 353 9.02 -12.55 21.80
N GLY A 354 8.61 -11.28 21.80
CA GLY A 354 9.47 -10.16 21.42
C GLY A 354 9.31 -8.96 22.34
N LYS A 355 10.07 -7.90 22.06
CA LYS A 355 10.02 -6.64 22.83
C LYS A 355 9.83 -5.44 21.90
N CYS A 356 9.09 -4.44 22.36
CA CYS A 356 8.86 -3.18 21.69
C CYS A 356 9.25 -2.02 22.60
N PHE A 357 10.25 -1.25 22.18
CA PHE A 357 10.76 -0.08 22.87
C PHE A 357 10.18 1.19 22.25
N ARG A 358 9.29 1.87 22.97
CA ARG A 358 8.64 3.11 22.54
C ARG A 358 9.42 4.30 23.06
N LEU A 359 9.84 5.19 22.16
CA LEU A 359 10.61 6.40 22.48
C LEU A 359 9.73 7.57 22.94
N PHE A 360 8.59 7.25 23.53
CA PHE A 360 7.61 8.18 24.05
C PHE A 360 6.97 7.59 25.31
N THR A 361 6.39 8.45 26.14
CA THR A 361 5.80 8.04 27.43
C THR A 361 4.46 7.35 27.22
N GLU A 362 4.07 6.52 28.20
CA GLU A 362 2.74 5.91 28.20
C GLU A 362 1.62 6.97 28.28
N GLU A 363 1.91 8.10 28.93
CA GLU A 363 0.98 9.24 29.02
C GLU A 363 0.77 9.89 27.65
N SER A 364 1.82 10.14 26.86
CA SER A 364 1.70 10.70 25.52
C SER A 364 0.90 9.77 24.58
N LEU A 365 1.07 8.44 24.71
CA LEU A 365 0.22 7.49 23.98
C LEU A 365 -1.27 7.65 24.33
N LYS A 366 -1.60 7.83 25.63
CA LYS A 366 -2.99 7.88 26.13
C LYS A 366 -3.65 9.24 26.01
N LEU A 367 -2.89 10.34 25.96
CA LEU A 367 -3.43 11.70 25.98
C LEU A 367 -3.22 12.46 24.66
N GLU A 368 -2.10 12.25 23.98
CA GLU A 368 -1.73 13.03 22.78
C GLU A 368 -2.04 12.29 21.48
N MET A 369 -1.84 10.96 21.45
CA MET A 369 -2.04 10.17 20.24
C MET A 369 -3.52 9.83 20.01
N LEU A 370 -3.95 9.99 18.75
CA LEU A 370 -5.29 9.62 18.28
C LEU A 370 -5.50 8.10 18.34
N GLU A 371 -6.75 7.65 18.47
CA GLU A 371 -7.07 6.22 18.53
C GLU A 371 -6.78 5.51 17.20
N ALA A 372 -7.17 6.12 16.10
CA ALA A 372 -7.02 5.61 14.73
C ALA A 372 -6.43 6.69 13.80
N PRO A 373 -5.79 6.30 12.68
CA PRO A 373 -5.25 7.27 11.74
C PRO A 373 -6.34 8.10 11.08
N VAL A 374 -6.06 9.38 10.82
CA VAL A 374 -6.99 10.26 10.10
C VAL A 374 -7.08 9.82 8.63
N PRO A 375 -8.28 9.52 8.11
CA PRO A 375 -8.49 9.10 6.73
C PRO A 375 -7.91 10.09 5.72
N GLU A 376 -7.34 9.57 4.63
CA GLU A 376 -6.66 10.40 3.63
C GLU A 376 -7.61 11.40 2.95
N ILE A 377 -8.89 11.05 2.81
CA ILE A 377 -9.93 11.89 2.20
C ILE A 377 -10.13 13.22 2.95
N LEU A 378 -9.86 13.26 4.26
CA LEU A 378 -10.05 14.47 5.08
C LEU A 378 -8.88 15.44 4.98
N ARG A 379 -7.72 14.98 4.49
CA ARG A 379 -6.44 15.70 4.57
C ARG A 379 -5.72 15.84 3.24
N SER A 380 -6.39 15.61 2.12
CA SER A 380 -5.76 15.60 0.79
C SER A 380 -6.56 16.41 -0.22
N ASN A 381 -5.91 16.84 -1.31
CA ASN A 381 -6.58 17.51 -2.42
C ASN A 381 -7.62 16.60 -3.10
N LEU A 382 -8.87 17.05 -3.18
CA LEU A 382 -10.00 16.29 -3.71
C LEU A 382 -10.17 16.39 -5.24
N GLY A 383 -9.34 17.16 -5.95
CA GLY A 383 -9.51 17.42 -7.39
C GLY A 383 -9.65 16.16 -8.25
N ASN A 384 -8.75 15.19 -8.09
CA ASN A 384 -8.81 13.92 -8.83
C ASN A 384 -10.04 13.08 -8.47
N VAL A 385 -10.44 13.09 -7.20
CA VAL A 385 -11.62 12.36 -6.71
C VAL A 385 -12.89 12.94 -7.27
N ILE A 386 -13.04 14.26 -7.23
CA ILE A 386 -14.22 14.93 -7.76
C ILE A 386 -14.34 14.68 -9.26
N LEU A 387 -13.23 14.74 -9.98
CA LEU A 387 -13.19 14.42 -11.41
C LEU A 387 -13.65 12.98 -11.67
N LEU A 388 -13.16 12.01 -10.88
CA LEU A 388 -13.56 10.61 -10.95
C LEU A 388 -15.05 10.41 -10.62
N LEU A 389 -15.56 11.00 -9.53
CA LEU A 389 -16.97 10.90 -9.14
C LEU A 389 -17.89 11.50 -10.20
N LYS A 390 -17.52 12.64 -10.79
CA LYS A 390 -18.26 13.27 -11.89
C LYS A 390 -18.26 12.41 -13.15
N SER A 391 -17.15 11.71 -13.44
CA SER A 391 -17.10 10.73 -14.54
C SER A 391 -18.08 9.56 -14.37
N MET A 392 -18.43 9.22 -13.13
CA MET A 392 -19.44 8.21 -12.80
C MET A 392 -20.87 8.78 -12.77
N ASN A 393 -21.08 10.00 -13.26
CA ASN A 393 -22.36 10.73 -13.21
C ASN A 393 -22.92 10.90 -11.79
N ILE A 394 -22.04 11.07 -10.79
CA ILE A 394 -22.45 11.42 -9.43
C ILE A 394 -22.63 12.94 -9.37
N GLY A 395 -23.90 13.37 -9.43
CA GLY A 395 -24.26 14.79 -9.45
C GLY A 395 -23.96 15.50 -8.14
N ASN A 396 -24.64 15.09 -7.05
CA ASN A 396 -24.52 15.74 -5.74
C ASN A 396 -23.40 15.10 -4.91
N LEU A 397 -22.26 15.78 -4.87
CA LEU A 397 -21.08 15.35 -4.12
C LEU A 397 -21.23 15.54 -2.61
N LEU A 398 -22.02 16.52 -2.17
CA LEU A 398 -22.23 16.83 -0.75
C LEU A 398 -23.11 15.79 -0.03
N GLN A 399 -23.89 15.03 -0.80
CA GLN A 399 -24.73 13.93 -0.31
C GLN A 399 -24.15 12.56 -0.69
N PHE A 400 -22.95 12.53 -1.26
CA PHE A 400 -22.33 11.26 -1.58
C PHE A 400 -21.95 10.55 -0.28
N ASP A 401 -22.37 9.29 -0.16
CA ASP A 401 -22.35 8.54 1.08
C ASP A 401 -20.94 8.01 1.38
N LEU A 402 -20.08 8.87 1.92
CA LEU A 402 -18.73 8.52 2.37
C LEU A 402 -18.75 8.05 3.82
N ILE A 403 -17.78 7.21 4.20
CA ILE A 403 -17.57 6.81 5.60
C ILE A 403 -17.29 8.04 6.46
N ASP A 404 -16.36 8.89 6.01
CA ASP A 404 -16.05 10.18 6.62
C ASP A 404 -16.13 11.26 5.54
N ASN A 405 -16.98 12.27 5.75
CA ASN A 405 -17.20 13.33 4.76
C ASN A 405 -16.13 14.43 4.93
N PRO A 406 -15.41 14.82 3.86
CA PRO A 406 -14.48 15.93 3.93
C PRO A 406 -15.23 17.25 4.15
N PRO A 407 -14.55 18.28 4.69
CA PRO A 407 -15.13 19.61 4.85
C PRO A 407 -15.76 20.12 3.54
N LYS A 408 -16.95 20.71 3.63
CA LYS A 408 -17.68 21.21 2.45
C LYS A 408 -16.86 22.22 1.66
N GLU A 409 -16.10 23.06 2.36
CA GLU A 409 -15.19 24.05 1.76
C GLU A 409 -14.14 23.39 0.87
N ASN A 410 -13.54 22.27 1.30
CA ASN A 410 -12.55 21.54 0.50
C ASN A 410 -13.17 20.99 -0.79
N ILE A 411 -14.42 20.50 -0.73
CA ILE A 411 -15.16 20.04 -1.91
C ILE A 411 -15.41 21.21 -2.87
N LEU A 412 -15.90 22.34 -2.36
CA LEU A 412 -16.20 23.53 -3.15
C LEU A 412 -14.95 24.12 -3.81
N ASN A 413 -13.84 24.23 -3.07
CA ASN A 413 -12.56 24.73 -3.58
C ASN A 413 -12.03 23.83 -4.69
N ALA A 414 -12.10 22.50 -4.53
CA ALA A 414 -11.69 21.56 -5.56
C ALA A 414 -12.61 21.61 -6.80
N MET A 415 -13.93 21.77 -6.64
CA MET A 415 -14.84 22.01 -7.76
C MET A 415 -14.52 23.31 -8.50
N TYR A 416 -14.23 24.39 -7.77
CA TYR A 416 -13.86 25.68 -8.33
C TYR A 416 -12.55 25.60 -9.13
N GLN A 417 -11.54 24.92 -8.61
CA GLN A 417 -10.29 24.65 -9.33
C GLN A 417 -10.53 23.88 -10.63
N LEU A 418 -11.36 22.82 -10.59
CA LEU A 418 -11.69 22.04 -11.79
C LEU A 418 -12.49 22.85 -12.82
N TRP A 419 -13.35 23.77 -12.37
CA TRP A 419 -14.04 24.71 -13.24
C TRP A 419 -13.07 25.68 -13.93
N ILE A 420 -12.11 26.25 -13.19
CA ILE A 420 -11.05 27.11 -13.76
C ILE A 420 -10.23 26.35 -14.81
N LEU A 421 -9.88 25.08 -14.55
CA LEU A 421 -9.16 24.24 -15.51
C LEU A 421 -10.00 23.86 -16.75
N GLY A 422 -11.29 24.17 -16.74
CA GLY A 422 -12.25 23.83 -17.79
C GLY A 422 -12.69 22.37 -17.78
N ALA A 423 -12.38 21.62 -16.71
CA ALA A 423 -12.81 20.23 -16.55
C ALA A 423 -14.31 20.13 -16.20
N LEU A 424 -14.84 21.13 -15.51
CA LEU A 424 -16.27 21.26 -15.20
C LEU A 424 -16.87 22.48 -15.89
N ASN A 425 -18.16 22.40 -16.26
CA ASN A 425 -18.94 23.52 -16.75
C ASN A 425 -19.55 24.33 -15.57
N THR A 426 -20.28 25.40 -15.86
CA THR A 426 -20.95 26.26 -14.85
C THR A 426 -22.01 25.52 -14.02
N GLU A 427 -22.56 24.43 -14.54
CA GLU A 427 -23.52 23.58 -13.82
C GLU A 427 -22.82 22.52 -12.95
N GLY A 428 -21.48 22.45 -12.98
CA GLY A 428 -20.70 21.44 -12.26
C GLY A 428 -20.72 20.06 -12.91
N SER A 429 -21.08 19.98 -14.19
CA SER A 429 -21.03 18.77 -15.02
C SER A 429 -19.71 18.69 -15.77
N LEU A 430 -19.25 17.47 -16.05
CA LEU A 430 -17.98 17.22 -16.72
C LEU A 430 -18.02 17.73 -18.17
N THR A 431 -17.00 18.48 -18.60
CA THR A 431 -16.91 18.92 -19.99
C THR A 431 -16.46 17.79 -20.92
N TYR A 432 -17.01 17.76 -22.13
CA TYR A 432 -16.68 16.70 -23.11
C TYR A 432 -15.23 16.79 -23.60
N LEU A 433 -14.72 18.00 -23.81
CA LEU A 433 -13.39 18.23 -24.38
C LEU A 433 -12.27 18.04 -23.33
N ALA A 434 -12.28 18.84 -22.27
CA ALA A 434 -11.20 18.82 -21.29
C ALA A 434 -11.47 17.78 -20.19
N GLY A 435 -12.66 17.76 -19.61
CA GLY A 435 -12.98 16.90 -18.46
C GLY A 435 -12.83 15.41 -18.75
N GLN A 436 -13.38 14.93 -19.87
CA GLN A 436 -13.27 13.51 -20.25
C GLN A 436 -11.84 13.07 -20.60
N GLU A 437 -11.07 13.93 -21.26
CA GLU A 437 -9.66 13.63 -21.55
C GLU A 437 -8.82 13.62 -20.28
N MET A 438 -9.03 14.58 -19.38
CA MET A 438 -8.26 14.70 -18.13
C MET A 438 -8.37 13.46 -17.24
N ILE A 439 -9.53 12.77 -17.23
CA ILE A 439 -9.73 11.52 -16.46
C ILE A 439 -8.85 10.37 -16.97
N ARG A 440 -8.52 10.36 -18.26
CA ARG A 440 -7.68 9.31 -18.84
C ARG A 440 -6.26 9.39 -18.32
N PHE A 441 -5.83 10.58 -17.88
CA PHE A 441 -4.50 10.80 -17.41
C PHE A 441 -4.37 10.50 -15.91
N PRO A 442 -3.42 9.65 -15.53
CA PRO A 442 -3.19 9.26 -14.14
C PRO A 442 -2.39 10.33 -13.35
N VAL A 443 -2.66 11.61 -13.53
CA VAL A 443 -1.92 12.72 -12.89
C VAL A 443 -2.89 13.74 -12.30
N GLU A 444 -2.36 14.71 -11.55
CA GLU A 444 -3.19 15.78 -10.97
C GLU A 444 -3.90 16.62 -12.06
N PRO A 445 -5.07 17.22 -11.77
CA PRO A 445 -5.87 17.87 -12.81
C PRO A 445 -5.13 18.98 -13.56
N ALA A 446 -4.29 19.75 -12.87
CA ALA A 446 -3.47 20.78 -13.50
C ALA A 446 -2.47 20.18 -14.51
N LEU A 447 -1.84 19.06 -14.16
CA LEU A 447 -0.91 18.34 -15.04
C LEU A 447 -1.65 17.68 -16.20
N SER A 448 -2.83 17.10 -15.95
CA SER A 448 -3.68 16.52 -17.00
C SER A 448 -4.09 17.59 -18.01
N LYS A 449 -4.45 18.78 -17.55
CA LYS A 449 -4.77 19.92 -18.42
C LYS A 449 -3.58 20.35 -19.26
N LEU A 450 -2.39 20.38 -18.66
CA LEU A 450 -1.15 20.72 -19.36
C LEU A 450 -0.82 19.69 -20.44
N VAL A 451 -1.05 18.40 -20.18
CA VAL A 451 -0.94 17.33 -21.18
C VAL A 451 -1.96 17.51 -22.31
N CYS A 452 -3.23 17.79 -22.02
CA CYS A 452 -4.22 18.09 -23.05
C CYS A 452 -3.78 19.29 -23.92
N ALA A 453 -3.34 20.38 -23.30
CA ALA A 453 -2.90 21.59 -24.00
C ALA A 453 -1.63 21.36 -24.84
N SER A 454 -0.75 20.44 -24.42
CA SER A 454 0.47 20.12 -25.18
C SER A 454 0.17 19.62 -26.59
N ARG A 455 -0.93 18.86 -26.75
CA ARG A 455 -1.41 18.38 -28.05
C ARG A 455 -1.76 19.53 -28.99
N ASP A 456 -2.49 20.52 -28.48
CA ASP A 456 -2.92 21.68 -29.26
C ASP A 456 -1.73 22.57 -29.67
N LEU A 457 -0.69 22.60 -28.83
CA LEU A 457 0.55 23.33 -29.07
C LEU A 457 1.58 22.53 -29.89
N GLY A 458 1.30 21.27 -30.26
CA GLY A 458 2.25 20.40 -30.96
C GLY A 458 3.47 20.00 -30.14
N LEU A 459 3.40 20.12 -28.80
CA LEU A 459 4.45 19.72 -27.87
C LEU A 459 4.25 18.27 -27.42
N SER A 460 5.34 17.56 -27.15
CA SER A 460 5.26 16.21 -26.61
C SER A 460 4.79 16.25 -25.14
N PRO A 461 3.77 15.46 -24.74
CA PRO A 461 3.31 15.35 -23.35
C PRO A 461 4.42 15.00 -22.35
N ALA A 462 5.45 14.27 -22.78
CA ALA A 462 6.59 13.91 -21.95
C ALA A 462 7.41 15.15 -21.55
N LEU A 463 7.56 16.13 -22.44
CA LEU A 463 8.27 17.39 -22.17
C LEU A 463 7.56 18.22 -21.11
N CYS A 464 6.24 18.16 -21.14
CA CYS A 464 5.32 18.85 -20.25
C CYS A 464 5.29 18.28 -18.84
N LEU A 465 5.46 16.95 -18.68
CA LEU A 465 5.42 16.26 -17.39
C LEU A 465 6.81 16.09 -16.74
N LEU A 466 7.88 16.18 -17.53
CA LEU A 466 9.28 16.07 -17.10
C LEU A 466 9.62 16.90 -15.86
N PRO A 467 9.20 18.17 -15.76
CA PRO A 467 9.52 19.02 -14.61
C PRO A 467 8.90 18.57 -13.28
N PHE A 468 7.83 17.79 -13.36
CA PHE A 468 7.06 17.34 -12.20
C PHE A 468 7.46 15.94 -11.72
N LEU A 469 8.44 15.31 -12.39
CA LEU A 469 8.97 14.01 -12.00
C LEU A 469 10.15 14.23 -11.04
N PRO A 470 10.20 13.50 -9.91
CA PRO A 470 11.26 13.69 -8.92
C PRO A 470 12.60 13.20 -9.47
N ILE A 471 13.35 14.08 -10.11
CA ILE A 471 14.75 13.85 -10.45
C ILE A 471 15.55 14.04 -9.16
N ARG A 472 15.69 12.96 -8.40
CA ARG A 472 16.44 12.98 -7.14
C ARG A 472 17.93 12.94 -7.39
N LEU A 473 18.62 13.82 -6.68
CA LEU A 473 20.06 13.92 -6.64
C LEU A 473 20.63 12.89 -5.67
N ARG A 474 21.82 12.36 -5.96
CA ARG A 474 22.60 11.49 -5.07
C ARG A 474 23.83 12.26 -4.59
N GLY A 475 24.35 11.95 -3.41
CA GLY A 475 25.65 12.45 -2.97
C GLY A 475 25.62 13.82 -2.28
N PRO A 476 26.81 14.29 -1.82
CA PRO A 476 26.95 15.53 -1.08
C PRO A 476 26.59 16.76 -1.93
N GLN A 477 26.19 17.85 -1.25
CA GLN A 477 25.52 18.98 -1.88
C GLN A 477 26.39 19.70 -2.92
N GLU A 478 27.69 19.81 -2.63
CA GLU A 478 28.66 20.55 -3.45
C GLU A 478 28.96 19.85 -4.78
N ASP A 479 29.08 18.52 -4.75
CA ASP A 479 29.39 17.70 -5.92
C ASP A 479 28.28 17.75 -6.97
N TYR A 480 27.02 17.65 -6.53
CA TYR A 480 25.90 17.70 -7.47
C TYR A 480 25.72 19.11 -8.05
N GLN A 481 25.92 20.18 -7.27
CA GLN A 481 25.78 21.55 -7.76
C GLN A 481 26.76 21.82 -8.90
N THR A 482 27.99 21.36 -8.74
CA THR A 482 29.04 21.43 -9.78
C THR A 482 28.62 20.67 -11.03
N ALA A 483 28.13 19.43 -10.87
CA ALA A 483 27.69 18.60 -12.00
C ALA A 483 26.45 19.15 -12.73
N HIS A 484 25.55 19.84 -12.02
CA HIS A 484 24.28 20.36 -12.53
C HIS A 484 24.38 21.78 -13.10
N SER A 485 25.40 22.55 -12.71
CA SER A 485 25.68 23.89 -13.26
C SER A 485 25.72 23.91 -14.79
N LYS A 486 26.16 22.83 -15.43
CA LYS A 486 26.24 22.66 -16.88
C LYS A 486 24.89 22.56 -17.58
N PHE A 487 23.85 22.13 -16.84
CA PHE A 487 22.50 22.00 -17.38
C PHE A 487 21.59 23.16 -16.99
N PHE A 488 22.06 24.02 -16.08
CA PHE A 488 21.29 25.10 -15.51
C PHE A 488 20.94 26.15 -16.57
N LEU A 489 19.65 26.42 -16.70
CA LEU A 489 19.11 27.50 -17.51
C LEU A 489 18.53 28.55 -16.58
N PHE A 490 19.13 29.74 -16.59
CA PHE A 490 18.87 30.83 -15.64
C PHE A 490 17.38 31.21 -15.52
N ASP A 491 16.62 31.13 -16.62
CA ASP A 491 15.22 31.56 -16.65
C ASP A 491 14.20 30.46 -16.32
N SER A 492 14.61 29.18 -16.19
CA SER A 492 13.65 28.10 -15.98
C SER A 492 14.22 26.79 -15.44
N ASP A 493 13.76 26.40 -14.26
CA ASP A 493 13.96 25.06 -13.70
C ASP A 493 13.31 23.97 -14.58
N HIS A 494 12.16 24.26 -15.18
CA HIS A 494 11.45 23.32 -16.05
C HIS A 494 12.27 22.99 -17.30
N LEU A 495 12.89 24.01 -17.91
CA LEU A 495 13.78 23.81 -19.06
C LEU A 495 15.09 23.14 -18.66
N THR A 496 15.59 23.42 -17.45
CA THR A 496 16.78 22.75 -16.88
C THR A 496 16.55 21.23 -16.79
N LEU A 497 15.41 20.80 -16.23
CA LEU A 497 15.06 19.38 -16.13
C LEU A 497 14.89 18.72 -17.50
N LEU A 498 14.33 19.45 -18.47
CA LEU A 498 14.25 18.99 -19.85
C LEU A 498 15.64 18.81 -20.48
N HIS A 499 16.54 19.75 -20.25
CA HIS A 499 17.89 19.70 -20.78
C HIS A 499 18.68 18.50 -20.22
N ILE A 500 18.52 18.22 -18.92
CA ILE A 500 19.07 17.01 -18.27
C ILE A 500 18.55 15.74 -18.96
N PHE A 501 17.24 15.64 -19.18
CA PHE A 501 16.65 14.44 -19.79
C PHE A 501 17.10 14.23 -21.24
N ASN A 502 17.16 15.30 -22.03
CA ASN A 502 17.66 15.23 -23.41
C ASN A 502 19.14 14.85 -23.46
N SER A 503 19.96 15.39 -22.56
CA SER A 503 21.38 15.04 -22.45
C SER A 503 21.59 13.57 -22.07
N TRP A 504 20.77 13.04 -21.15
CA TRP A 504 20.77 11.62 -20.81
C TRP A 504 20.38 10.73 -22.00
N LYS A 505 19.38 11.16 -22.79
CA LYS A 505 18.94 10.45 -24.00
C LYS A 505 20.02 10.43 -25.07
N GLN A 506 20.73 11.54 -25.26
CA GLN A 506 21.88 11.65 -26.18
C GLN A 506 23.05 10.78 -25.73
N ALA A 507 23.28 10.67 -24.42
CA ALA A 507 24.29 9.78 -23.81
C ALA A 507 23.90 8.28 -23.83
N GLY A 508 23.02 7.87 -24.76
CA GLY A 508 22.62 6.48 -24.93
C GLY A 508 21.85 5.90 -23.74
N LYS A 509 21.23 6.74 -22.89
CA LYS A 509 20.52 6.32 -21.67
C LYS A 509 21.42 5.53 -20.71
N SER A 510 22.71 5.85 -20.66
CA SER A 510 23.69 5.12 -19.87
C SER A 510 23.44 5.23 -18.36
N LYS A 511 23.58 4.09 -17.64
CA LYS A 511 23.57 4.04 -16.18
C LYS A 511 24.78 4.75 -15.59
N SER A 512 25.93 4.65 -16.24
CA SER A 512 27.18 5.31 -15.84
C SER A 512 27.08 6.84 -15.98
N TRP A 513 26.41 7.33 -17.02
CA TRP A 513 26.15 8.77 -17.18
C TRP A 513 25.28 9.30 -16.05
N SER A 514 24.18 8.59 -15.71
CA SER A 514 23.33 8.97 -14.58
C SER A 514 24.12 9.00 -13.27
N PHE A 515 25.02 8.03 -13.05
CA PHE A 515 25.87 7.98 -11.86
C PHE A 515 26.83 9.17 -11.79
N PHE A 516 27.52 9.48 -12.89
CA PHE A 516 28.46 10.60 -12.96
C PHE A 516 27.80 11.96 -12.73
N HIS A 517 26.54 12.12 -13.16
CA HIS A 517 25.77 13.35 -12.95
C HIS A 517 24.91 13.33 -11.68
N TYR A 518 25.15 12.38 -10.77
CA TYR A 518 24.43 12.28 -9.50
C TYR A 518 22.91 12.15 -9.64
N LEU A 519 22.44 11.58 -10.76
CA LEU A 519 21.03 11.38 -11.09
C LEU A 519 20.59 9.95 -10.78
N GLN A 520 19.42 9.79 -10.20
CA GLN A 520 18.82 8.45 -10.05
C GLN A 520 18.36 7.90 -11.41
N HIS A 521 19.15 6.97 -11.97
CA HIS A 521 18.86 6.29 -13.25
C HIS A 521 17.44 5.70 -13.32
N ARG A 522 16.95 5.12 -12.22
CA ARG A 522 15.59 4.55 -12.13
C ARG A 522 14.51 5.61 -12.41
N ASN A 523 14.70 6.85 -11.95
CA ASN A 523 13.69 7.89 -12.14
C ASN A 523 13.70 8.38 -13.59
N LEU A 524 14.88 8.56 -14.19
CA LEU A 524 15.01 8.86 -15.62
C LEU A 524 14.39 7.78 -16.51
N HIS A 525 14.57 6.50 -16.14
CA HIS A 525 13.97 5.38 -16.87
C HIS A 525 12.45 5.25 -16.65
N LYS A 526 11.91 5.72 -15.52
CA LYS A 526 10.46 5.79 -15.29
C LYS A 526 9.77 6.90 -16.08
N VAL A 527 10.52 7.95 -16.46
CA VAL A 527 10.00 9.07 -17.26
C VAL A 527 9.81 8.66 -18.73
N ARG A 528 10.62 7.71 -19.22
CA ARG A 528 10.41 7.06 -20.51
C ARG A 528 9.12 6.27 -20.48
#